data_AF-A0A0V0ICG9-F1
#
_entry.id   AF-A0A0V0ICG9-F1
#
_cell.length_a   1.000
_cell.length_b   1.000
_cell.length_c   1.000
_cell.angle_alpha   90.00
_cell.angle_beta   90.00
_cell.angle_gamma   90.00
#
_symmetry.space_group_name_H-M   'P 1'
#
loop_
_entity.id
_entity.type
_entity.pdbx_description
1 polymer ?
#
loop_
_entity_poly.entity_id
_entity_poly.type
_entity_poly.pdbx_seq_one_letter_code
_entity_poly.pdbx_strand_id
1 'polypeptide(L)'
;MHYCCGWKINIRDGERHFSERICLIVLIILTCAAAIGCILLSVGQDDFHGEALDTLKYVVNQSDYTEQTLRNVTQYLLLAKTVNVAQIFLPSDVKDDIDRLNGDLTSAADNLKEKTNENSGKIRKVFNAVRSALITVAVVMLLISILGLCLSILGHQHTIHIFIISGWLLVAFTFVLYGVFVIINNAISDTCMAMGEWVDNPHAESALSNILPCVDPRTTNQTLFKSKQVTVDLVNIVNGFIDTYANSNPSNHLNSNYYNQSGPVMPRLCYPYDSQLQDLPCPADQVSMANSSTVWQNYTCSISEAGMCTSIGRLTPDMYEQLVATVNISYALEHYAPPLLNLQNCNFVRDTFKNITANHCPPLEHHLRVVNAGLAVISVGVML
;
A
#
# COMPACT_ATOMS: atom_id res chain seq x y z
N MET A 1 0.54 65.11 -14.76
CA MET A 1 0.24 64.30 -15.96
C MET A 1 0.14 62.86 -15.52
N HIS A 2 -1.03 62.24 -15.60
CA HIS A 2 -1.22 60.84 -15.22
C HIS A 2 -1.77 60.07 -16.43
N TYR A 3 -1.01 59.08 -16.86
CA TYR A 3 -1.37 58.14 -17.91
C TYR A 3 -2.05 56.93 -17.26
N CYS A 4 -3.35 56.79 -17.48
CA CYS A 4 -4.05 55.52 -17.34
C CYS A 4 -4.79 55.28 -18.67
N CYS A 5 -4.67 54.09 -19.24
CA CYS A 5 -5.31 53.67 -20.49
C CYS A 5 -4.90 54.38 -21.79
N GLY A 6 -3.65 54.88 -21.94
CA GLY A 6 -3.09 55.27 -23.25
C GLY A 6 -3.85 56.36 -24.05
N TRP A 7 -4.92 56.92 -23.50
CA TRP A 7 -5.78 57.89 -24.16
C TRP A 7 -5.64 59.25 -23.48
N LYS A 8 -5.24 60.22 -24.30
CA LYS A 8 -4.98 61.60 -23.89
C LYS A 8 -6.31 62.31 -23.71
N ILE A 9 -6.92 62.20 -22.53
CA ILE A 9 -8.15 62.92 -22.23
C ILE A 9 -7.82 64.14 -21.36
N ASN A 10 -8.10 65.32 -21.90
CA ASN A 10 -7.95 66.60 -21.21
C ASN A 10 -9.21 66.81 -20.35
N ILE A 11 -9.13 66.50 -19.06
CA ILE A 11 -10.27 66.42 -18.15
C ILE A 11 -10.18 67.53 -17.09
N ARG A 12 -11.30 68.23 -16.91
CA ARG A 12 -11.56 69.38 -16.03
C ARG A 12 -11.48 68.95 -14.55
N ASP A 13 -11.03 69.82 -13.64
CA ASP A 13 -10.66 69.49 -12.25
C ASP A 13 -11.73 68.75 -11.40
N GLY A 14 -13.02 68.81 -11.76
CA GLY A 14 -14.10 68.07 -11.07
C GLY A 14 -14.21 66.58 -11.44
N GLU A 15 -13.78 66.18 -12.64
CA GLU A 15 -13.86 64.78 -13.12
C GLU A 15 -12.64 63.93 -12.68
N ARG A 16 -11.51 64.57 -12.35
CA ARG A 16 -10.31 63.89 -11.80
C ARG A 16 -10.58 63.18 -10.48
N HIS A 17 -11.29 63.82 -9.55
CA HIS A 17 -11.61 63.25 -8.24
C HIS A 17 -12.53 62.03 -8.32
N PHE A 18 -13.41 61.97 -9.33
CA PHE A 18 -14.30 60.83 -9.52
C PHE A 18 -13.54 59.62 -10.09
N SER A 19 -12.63 59.86 -11.03
CA SER A 19 -11.76 58.83 -11.63
C SER A 19 -10.80 58.21 -10.61
N GLU A 20 -10.16 59.02 -9.76
CA GLU A 20 -9.27 58.52 -8.68
C GLU A 20 -10.00 57.68 -7.65
N ARG A 21 -11.23 58.08 -7.25
CA ARG A 21 -12.06 57.30 -6.33
C ARG A 21 -12.47 55.95 -6.93
N ILE A 22 -12.84 55.90 -8.20
CA ILE A 22 -13.16 54.65 -8.89
C ILE A 22 -11.93 53.73 -8.93
N CYS A 23 -10.76 54.27 -9.27
CA CYS A 23 -9.51 53.49 -9.32
C CYS A 23 -9.16 52.89 -7.94
N LEU A 24 -9.29 53.67 -6.86
CA LEU A 24 -9.06 53.19 -5.50
C LEU A 24 -10.06 52.09 -5.08
N ILE A 25 -11.34 52.22 -5.44
CA ILE A 25 -12.35 51.19 -5.14
C ILE A 25 -12.01 49.88 -5.86
N VAL A 26 -11.62 49.96 -7.15
CA VAL A 26 -11.23 48.78 -7.94
C VAL A 26 -9.98 48.12 -7.33
N LEU A 27 -8.97 48.89 -6.93
CA LEU A 27 -7.77 48.40 -6.26
C LEU A 27 -8.10 47.65 -4.95
N ILE A 28 -9.01 48.18 -4.15
CA ILE A 28 -9.45 47.52 -2.90
C ILE A 28 -10.15 46.19 -3.22
N ILE A 29 -11.03 46.16 -4.23
CA ILE A 29 -11.72 44.92 -4.63
C ILE A 29 -10.72 43.87 -5.11
N LEU A 30 -9.73 44.27 -5.93
CA LEU A 30 -8.72 43.36 -6.48
C LEU A 30 -7.76 42.85 -5.40
N THR A 31 -7.37 43.68 -4.44
CA THR A 31 -6.57 43.23 -3.29
C THR A 31 -7.34 42.27 -2.38
N CYS A 32 -8.63 42.50 -2.16
CA CYS A 32 -9.50 41.54 -1.49
C CYS A 32 -9.59 40.22 -2.26
N ALA A 33 -9.74 40.27 -3.59
CA ALA A 33 -9.74 39.07 -4.42
C ALA A 33 -8.41 38.32 -4.32
N ALA A 34 -7.27 39.01 -4.41
CA ALA A 34 -5.95 38.41 -4.25
C ALA A 34 -5.79 37.73 -2.87
N ALA A 35 -6.26 38.37 -1.79
CA ALA A 35 -6.23 37.79 -0.44
C ALA A 35 -7.11 36.52 -0.34
N ILE A 36 -8.33 36.55 -0.87
CA ILE A 36 -9.24 35.38 -0.92
C ILE A 36 -8.58 34.26 -1.72
N GLY A 37 -8.01 34.57 -2.87
CA GLY A 37 -7.32 33.59 -3.71
C GLY A 37 -6.13 32.96 -2.98
N CYS A 38 -5.34 33.74 -2.24
CA CYS A 38 -4.22 33.23 -1.43
C CYS A 38 -4.70 32.28 -0.32
N ILE A 39 -5.84 32.59 0.33
CA ILE A 39 -6.45 31.72 1.33
C ILE A 39 -6.89 30.40 0.69
N LEU A 40 -7.63 30.46 -0.43
CA LEU A 40 -8.09 29.27 -1.16
C LEU A 40 -6.92 28.41 -1.63
N LEU A 41 -5.87 29.04 -2.17
CA LEU A 41 -4.67 28.34 -2.60
C LEU A 41 -3.99 27.65 -1.42
N SER A 42 -3.80 28.35 -0.30
CA SER A 42 -3.10 27.80 0.87
C SER A 42 -3.86 26.63 1.49
N VAL A 43 -5.18 26.77 1.67
CA VAL A 43 -6.04 25.71 2.23
C VAL A 43 -6.12 24.52 1.28
N GLY A 44 -6.53 24.75 0.02
CA GLY A 44 -6.71 23.67 -0.94
C GLY A 44 -5.43 22.90 -1.23
N GLN A 45 -4.28 23.57 -1.18
CA GLN A 45 -2.99 22.92 -1.36
C GLN A 45 -2.57 22.09 -0.14
N ASP A 46 -2.84 22.57 1.08
CA ASP A 46 -2.54 21.81 2.30
C ASP A 46 -3.34 20.51 2.32
N ASP A 47 -4.65 20.61 2.02
CA ASP A 47 -5.56 19.48 1.93
C ASP A 47 -5.17 18.52 0.78
N PHE A 48 -4.84 19.05 -0.40
CA PHE A 48 -4.37 18.24 -1.53
C PHE A 48 -3.07 17.50 -1.18
N HIS A 49 -2.12 18.19 -0.54
CA HIS A 49 -0.85 17.60 -0.16
C HIS A 49 -1.03 16.50 0.88
N GLY A 50 -1.88 16.72 1.89
CA GLY A 50 -2.24 15.71 2.88
C GLY A 50 -2.83 14.46 2.24
N GLU A 51 -3.87 14.64 1.42
CA GLU A 51 -4.56 13.54 0.74
C GLU A 51 -3.64 12.77 -0.22
N ALA A 52 -2.78 13.47 -0.96
CA ALA A 52 -1.81 12.83 -1.86
C ALA A 52 -0.77 11.98 -1.10
N LEU A 53 -0.32 12.45 0.07
CA LEU A 53 0.60 11.68 0.90
C LEU A 53 -0.09 10.50 1.60
N ASP A 54 -1.36 10.64 1.99
CA ASP A 54 -2.13 9.55 2.58
C ASP A 54 -2.44 8.46 1.55
N THR A 55 -2.81 8.85 0.33
CA THR A 55 -2.97 7.93 -0.81
C THR A 55 -1.66 7.20 -1.10
N LEU A 56 -0.53 7.92 -1.14
CA LEU A 56 0.79 7.30 -1.35
C LEU A 56 1.13 6.32 -0.23
N LYS A 57 0.87 6.69 1.03
CA LYS A 57 1.11 5.83 2.20
C LYS A 57 0.25 4.57 2.15
N TYR A 58 -1.01 4.69 1.72
CA TYR A 58 -1.87 3.53 1.52
C TYR A 58 -1.27 2.56 0.50
N VAL A 59 -0.83 3.04 -0.66
CA VAL A 59 -0.18 2.21 -1.70
C VAL A 59 1.11 1.56 -1.19
N VAL A 60 1.94 2.30 -0.43
CA VAL A 60 3.16 1.75 0.20
C VAL A 60 2.80 0.63 1.18
N ASN A 61 1.80 0.81 2.04
CA ASN A 61 1.36 -0.21 2.99
C ASN A 61 0.87 -1.49 2.29
N GLN A 62 0.15 -1.38 1.18
CA GLN A 62 -0.29 -2.54 0.38
C GLN A 62 0.90 -3.29 -0.24
N SER A 63 1.92 -2.54 -0.67
CA SER A 63 3.16 -3.11 -1.17
C SER A 63 3.95 -3.82 -0.07
N ASP A 64 4.12 -3.20 1.10
CA ASP A 64 4.80 -3.79 2.26
C ASP A 64 4.10 -5.06 2.74
N TYR A 65 2.77 -5.09 2.75
CA TYR A 65 1.99 -6.29 3.06
C TYR A 65 2.28 -7.43 2.07
N THR A 66 2.36 -7.11 0.77
CA THR A 66 2.68 -8.07 -0.28
C THR A 66 4.12 -8.58 -0.12
N GLU A 67 5.09 -7.69 0.07
CA GLU A 67 6.50 -8.04 0.34
C GLU A 67 6.60 -9.02 1.52
N GLN A 68 5.99 -8.68 2.66
CA GLN A 68 6.02 -9.50 3.87
C GLN A 68 5.39 -10.87 3.63
N THR A 69 4.26 -10.93 2.92
CA THR A 69 3.60 -12.18 2.54
C THR A 69 4.55 -13.05 1.71
N LEU A 70 5.21 -12.49 0.69
CA LEU A 70 6.16 -13.23 -0.15
C LEU A 70 7.38 -13.71 0.66
N ARG A 71 7.93 -12.90 1.56
CA ARG A 71 9.06 -13.29 2.42
C ARG A 71 8.69 -14.40 3.39
N ASN A 72 7.51 -14.33 4.01
CA ASN A 72 7.06 -15.37 4.93
C ASN A 72 6.92 -16.71 4.19
N VAL A 73 6.27 -16.71 3.02
CA VAL A 73 6.13 -17.91 2.17
C VAL A 73 7.50 -18.49 1.80
N THR A 74 8.45 -17.65 1.38
CA THR A 74 9.84 -18.03 1.07
C THR A 74 10.48 -18.77 2.26
N GLN A 75 10.33 -18.26 3.49
CA GLN A 75 10.84 -18.95 4.68
C GLN A 75 10.18 -20.32 4.90
N TYR A 76 8.87 -20.43 4.71
CA TYR A 76 8.18 -21.72 4.86
C TYR A 76 8.55 -22.73 3.77
N LEU A 77 8.81 -22.29 2.54
CA LEU A 77 9.30 -23.16 1.46
C LEU A 77 10.70 -23.72 1.76
N LEU A 78 11.59 -22.90 2.34
CA LEU A 78 12.90 -23.36 2.79
C LEU A 78 12.80 -24.41 3.90
N LEU A 79 11.89 -24.21 4.86
CA LEU A 79 11.61 -25.22 5.90
C LEU A 79 11.06 -26.51 5.27
N ALA A 80 10.13 -26.40 4.32
CA ALA A 80 9.52 -27.54 3.64
C ALA A 80 10.55 -28.47 2.97
N LYS A 81 11.60 -27.89 2.39
CA LYS A 81 12.71 -28.63 1.76
C LYS A 81 13.48 -29.53 2.72
N THR A 82 13.47 -29.22 4.01
CA THR A 82 14.25 -29.93 5.04
C THR A 82 13.48 -31.05 5.74
N VAL A 83 12.18 -31.18 5.47
CA VAL A 83 11.29 -32.12 6.17
C VAL A 83 11.49 -33.54 5.67
N ASN A 84 11.86 -34.44 6.57
CA ASN A 84 12.07 -35.87 6.32
C ASN A 84 11.15 -36.74 7.20
N VAL A 85 9.84 -36.49 7.21
CA VAL A 85 8.92 -37.26 8.06
C VAL A 85 8.75 -38.67 7.50
N ALA A 86 8.95 -39.67 8.37
CA ALA A 86 8.72 -41.08 8.06
C ALA A 86 9.48 -41.62 6.82
N GLN A 87 10.69 -41.11 6.54
CA GLN A 87 11.51 -41.52 5.38
C GLN A 87 10.91 -41.22 4.00
N ILE A 88 9.88 -40.38 3.93
CA ILE A 88 9.32 -39.88 2.66
C ILE A 88 10.18 -38.71 2.20
N PHE A 89 11.12 -38.99 1.30
CA PHE A 89 11.96 -37.97 0.69
C PHE A 89 11.19 -37.24 -0.41
N LEU A 90 11.25 -35.91 -0.42
CA LEU A 90 10.82 -35.14 -1.58
C LEU A 90 11.73 -35.52 -2.78
N PRO A 91 11.13 -35.87 -3.93
CA PRO A 91 11.87 -36.08 -5.17
C PRO A 91 12.77 -34.88 -5.51
N SER A 92 13.91 -35.13 -6.16
CA SER A 92 14.88 -34.07 -6.49
C SER A 92 14.29 -32.97 -7.37
N ASP A 93 13.43 -33.35 -8.32
CA ASP A 93 12.69 -32.44 -9.20
C ASP A 93 11.80 -31.46 -8.42
N VAL A 94 11.10 -31.94 -7.39
CA VAL A 94 10.27 -31.08 -6.53
C VAL A 94 11.14 -30.12 -5.71
N LYS A 95 12.31 -30.57 -5.24
CA LYS A 95 13.25 -29.71 -4.50
C LYS A 95 13.83 -28.62 -5.39
N ASP A 96 14.15 -28.93 -6.64
CA ASP A 96 14.65 -27.97 -7.62
C ASP A 96 13.58 -26.94 -7.99
N ASP A 97 12.32 -27.36 -8.16
CA ASP A 97 11.20 -26.44 -8.40
C ASP A 97 10.94 -25.52 -7.19
N ILE A 98 11.07 -26.03 -5.96
CA ILE A 98 11.01 -25.21 -4.73
C ILE A 98 12.14 -24.18 -4.73
N ASP A 99 13.37 -24.56 -5.09
CA ASP A 99 14.51 -23.64 -5.14
C ASP A 99 14.30 -22.52 -6.16
N ARG A 100 13.80 -22.86 -7.35
CA ARG A 100 13.47 -21.85 -8.38
C ARG A 100 12.37 -20.92 -7.89
N LEU A 101 11.28 -21.46 -7.34
CA LEU A 101 10.18 -20.67 -6.81
C LEU A 101 10.65 -19.75 -5.68
N ASN A 102 11.48 -20.25 -4.77
CA ASN A 102 12.03 -19.47 -3.67
C ASN A 102 12.90 -18.29 -4.18
N GLY A 103 13.70 -18.52 -5.23
CA GLY A 103 14.46 -17.47 -5.91
C GLY A 103 13.56 -16.41 -6.55
N ASP A 104 12.53 -16.84 -7.26
CA ASP A 104 11.57 -15.95 -7.94
C ASP A 104 10.79 -15.10 -6.93
N LEU A 105 10.29 -15.69 -5.83
CA LEU A 105 9.56 -14.98 -4.78
C LEU A 105 10.44 -13.98 -4.04
N THR A 106 11.70 -14.35 -3.75
CA THR A 106 12.66 -13.45 -3.10
C THR A 106 12.97 -12.25 -3.99
N SER A 107 13.25 -12.52 -5.28
CA SER A 107 13.51 -11.47 -6.28
C SER A 107 12.31 -10.53 -6.44
N ALA A 108 11.09 -11.09 -6.49
CA ALA A 108 9.87 -10.29 -6.56
C ALA A 108 9.69 -9.40 -5.31
N ALA A 109 9.91 -9.94 -4.11
CA ALA A 109 9.83 -9.18 -2.86
C ALA A 109 10.88 -8.06 -2.78
N ASP A 110 12.12 -8.35 -3.17
CA ASP A 110 13.22 -7.36 -3.17
C ASP A 110 12.98 -6.24 -4.19
N ASN A 111 12.57 -6.60 -5.41
CA ASN A 111 12.24 -5.62 -6.45
C ASN A 111 11.03 -4.75 -6.05
N LEU A 112 9.99 -5.36 -5.47
CA LEU A 112 8.82 -4.65 -4.97
C LEU A 112 9.23 -3.63 -3.90
N LYS A 113 10.00 -4.06 -2.90
CA LYS A 113 10.51 -3.18 -1.84
C LYS A 113 11.37 -2.06 -2.39
N GLU A 114 12.31 -2.36 -3.28
CA GLU A 114 13.20 -1.38 -3.87
C GLU A 114 12.41 -0.32 -4.66
N LYS A 115 11.54 -0.77 -5.58
CA LYS A 115 10.76 0.14 -6.43
C LYS A 115 9.74 0.94 -5.64
N THR A 116 9.09 0.36 -4.63
CA THR A 116 8.17 1.09 -3.76
C THR A 116 8.90 2.16 -2.95
N ASN A 117 10.06 1.86 -2.36
CA ASN A 117 10.83 2.85 -1.60
C ASN A 117 11.40 3.95 -2.50
N GLU A 118 11.93 3.59 -3.68
CA GLU A 118 12.44 4.54 -4.65
C GLU A 118 11.33 5.48 -5.15
N ASN A 119 10.20 4.92 -5.58
CA ASN A 119 9.09 5.69 -6.14
C ASN A 119 8.39 6.55 -5.08
N SER A 120 8.11 6.01 -3.89
CA SER A 120 7.49 6.79 -2.81
C SER A 120 8.38 7.95 -2.36
N GLY A 121 9.69 7.73 -2.26
CA GLY A 121 10.65 8.78 -1.97
C GLY A 121 10.66 9.89 -3.02
N LYS A 122 10.63 9.54 -4.31
CA LYS A 122 10.54 10.50 -5.42
C LYS A 122 9.22 11.29 -5.40
N ILE A 123 8.10 10.59 -5.28
CA ILE A 123 6.75 11.20 -5.28
C ILE A 123 6.60 12.16 -4.08
N ARG A 124 7.02 11.76 -2.88
CA ARG A 124 6.98 12.62 -1.68
C ARG A 124 7.81 13.88 -1.86
N LYS A 125 9.00 13.79 -2.46
CA LYS A 125 9.83 14.97 -2.77
C LYS A 125 9.12 15.92 -3.72
N VAL A 126 8.47 15.39 -4.78
CA VAL A 126 7.71 16.20 -5.73
C VAL A 126 6.56 16.92 -5.03
N PHE A 127 5.72 16.22 -4.26
CA PHE A 127 4.61 16.86 -3.56
C PHE A 127 5.07 17.90 -2.52
N ASN A 128 6.17 17.65 -1.81
CA ASN A 128 6.76 18.64 -0.91
C ASN A 128 7.27 19.88 -1.65
N ALA A 129 7.93 19.70 -2.80
CA ALA A 129 8.45 20.79 -3.62
C ALA A 129 7.31 21.64 -4.21
N VAL A 130 6.26 20.99 -4.74
CA VAL A 130 5.05 21.64 -5.21
C VAL A 130 4.39 22.43 -4.08
N ARG A 131 4.31 21.85 -2.86
CA ARG A 131 3.75 22.53 -1.71
C ARG A 131 4.56 23.80 -1.36
N SER A 132 5.88 23.67 -1.31
CA SER A 132 6.76 24.81 -1.03
C SER A 132 6.63 25.92 -2.08
N ALA A 133 6.53 25.56 -3.37
CA ALA A 133 6.42 26.51 -4.46
C ALA A 133 5.11 27.32 -4.39
N LEU A 134 3.98 26.65 -4.18
CA LEU A 134 2.69 27.32 -4.13
C LEU A 134 2.52 28.23 -2.89
N ILE A 135 3.03 27.83 -1.72
CA ILE A 135 3.04 28.71 -0.53
C ILE A 135 3.87 29.96 -0.81
N THR A 136 5.03 29.80 -1.46
CA THR A 136 5.89 30.93 -1.85
C THR A 136 5.14 31.89 -2.77
N VAL A 137 4.43 31.38 -3.77
CA VAL A 137 3.61 32.19 -4.68
C VAL A 137 2.52 32.94 -3.92
N ALA A 138 1.78 32.28 -3.03
CA ALA A 138 0.72 32.92 -2.25
C ALA A 138 1.26 34.09 -1.41
N VAL A 139 2.38 33.89 -0.70
CA VAL A 139 3.00 34.92 0.13
C VAL A 139 3.49 36.11 -0.71
N VAL A 140 4.23 35.83 -1.80
CA VAL A 140 4.77 36.89 -2.66
C VAL A 140 3.64 37.68 -3.32
N MET A 141 2.58 37.02 -3.80
CA MET A 141 1.42 37.68 -4.39
C MET A 141 0.71 38.58 -3.40
N LEU A 142 0.47 38.10 -2.17
CA LEU A 142 -0.20 38.89 -1.15
C LEU A 142 0.63 40.14 -0.75
N LEU A 143 1.94 40.00 -0.61
CA LEU A 143 2.84 41.12 -0.34
C LEU A 143 2.81 42.15 -1.47
N ILE A 144 2.85 41.71 -2.73
CA ILE A 144 2.82 42.59 -3.89
C ILE A 144 1.47 43.32 -3.98
N SER A 145 0.36 42.64 -3.74
CA SER A 145 -0.98 43.25 -3.71
C SER A 145 -1.10 44.34 -2.64
N ILE A 146 -0.62 44.08 -1.42
CA ILE A 146 -0.66 45.06 -0.32
C ILE A 146 0.25 46.26 -0.62
N LEU A 147 1.49 46.00 -1.05
CA LEU A 147 2.45 47.06 -1.38
C LEU A 147 1.96 47.90 -2.55
N GLY A 148 1.35 47.29 -3.56
CA GLY A 148 0.74 48.00 -4.70
C GLY A 148 -0.38 48.94 -4.25
N LEU A 149 -1.25 48.50 -3.33
CA LEU A 149 -2.30 49.36 -2.74
C LEU A 149 -1.69 50.52 -1.94
N CYS A 150 -0.71 50.25 -1.08
CA CYS A 150 -0.03 51.30 -0.30
C CYS A 150 0.65 52.33 -1.21
N LEU A 151 1.39 51.89 -2.22
CA LEU A 151 2.10 52.78 -3.14
C LEU A 151 1.16 53.60 -4.04
N SER A 152 0.00 53.04 -4.41
CA SER A 152 -1.05 53.77 -5.11
C SER A 152 -1.57 54.94 -4.28
N ILE A 153 -1.76 54.76 -2.96
CA ILE A 153 -2.17 55.82 -2.03
C ILE A 153 -1.07 56.88 -1.86
N LEU A 154 0.20 56.48 -1.84
CA LEU A 154 1.34 57.41 -1.66
C LEU A 154 1.77 58.15 -2.95
N GLY A 155 1.28 57.73 -4.13
CA GLY A 155 1.45 58.47 -5.39
C GLY A 155 2.86 58.43 -6.02
N HIS A 156 3.70 57.45 -5.69
CA HIS A 156 5.10 57.41 -6.14
C HIS A 156 5.27 56.81 -7.56
N GLN A 157 5.36 57.67 -8.58
CA GLN A 157 5.29 57.27 -9.99
C GLN A 157 6.37 56.26 -10.47
N HIS A 158 7.62 56.37 -10.02
CA HIS A 158 8.68 55.45 -10.48
C HIS A 158 8.57 54.03 -9.92
N THR A 159 8.10 53.88 -8.68
CA THR A 159 7.95 52.57 -8.02
C THR A 159 6.77 51.81 -8.60
N ILE A 160 5.71 52.50 -9.05
CA ILE A 160 4.54 51.88 -9.68
C ILE A 160 4.93 51.09 -10.94
N HIS A 161 5.82 51.62 -11.78
CA HIS A 161 6.27 50.92 -12.99
C HIS A 161 7.02 49.62 -12.70
N ILE A 162 7.84 49.56 -11.64
CA ILE A 162 8.54 48.34 -11.22
C ILE A 162 7.54 47.30 -10.73
N PHE A 163 6.51 47.72 -9.98
CA PHE A 163 5.44 46.85 -9.50
C PHE A 163 4.60 46.25 -10.62
N ILE A 164 4.29 47.03 -11.65
CA ILE A 164 3.57 46.54 -12.83
C ILE A 164 4.39 45.43 -13.51
N ILE A 165 5.68 45.67 -13.79
CA ILE A 165 6.55 44.66 -14.42
C ILE A 165 6.64 43.39 -13.57
N SER A 166 6.79 43.54 -12.24
CA SER A 166 6.82 42.42 -11.31
C SER A 166 5.48 41.65 -11.28
N GLY A 167 4.35 42.36 -11.28
CA GLY A 167 3.00 41.77 -11.29
C GLY A 167 2.76 40.94 -12.55
N TRP A 168 3.09 41.47 -13.73
CA TRP A 168 2.97 40.75 -15.00
C TRP A 168 3.84 39.49 -15.06
N LEU A 169 5.08 39.56 -14.55
CA LEU A 169 5.96 38.39 -14.47
C LEU A 169 5.34 37.30 -13.57
N LEU A 170 4.75 37.70 -12.44
CA LEU A 170 4.13 36.77 -11.51
C LEU A 170 2.83 36.18 -12.05
N VAL A 171 2.02 36.98 -12.75
CA VAL A 171 0.84 36.51 -13.49
C VAL A 171 1.28 35.43 -14.49
N ALA A 172 2.32 35.67 -15.29
CA ALA A 172 2.86 34.67 -16.21
C ALA A 172 3.26 33.37 -15.48
N PHE A 173 3.91 33.47 -14.32
CA PHE A 173 4.26 32.30 -13.50
C PHE A 173 3.03 31.56 -12.96
N THR A 174 2.00 32.27 -12.50
CA THR A 174 0.74 31.64 -12.04
C THR A 174 -0.01 30.92 -13.16
N PHE A 175 0.04 31.44 -14.39
CA PHE A 175 -0.54 30.74 -15.56
C PHE A 175 0.20 29.44 -15.87
N VAL A 176 1.54 29.43 -15.76
CA VAL A 176 2.33 28.21 -15.94
C VAL A 176 1.95 27.18 -14.87
N LEU A 177 1.87 27.59 -13.61
CA LEU A 177 1.46 26.71 -12.51
C LEU A 177 0.03 26.19 -12.70
N TYR A 178 -0.90 27.06 -13.07
CA TYR A 178 -2.28 26.67 -13.38
C TYR A 178 -2.31 25.61 -14.48
N GLY A 179 -1.54 25.79 -15.56
CA GLY A 179 -1.41 24.78 -16.62
C GLY A 179 -0.90 23.42 -16.09
N VAL A 180 0.12 23.44 -15.23
CA VAL A 180 0.64 22.22 -14.58
C VAL A 180 -0.45 21.54 -13.74
N PHE A 181 -1.19 22.28 -12.93
CA PHE A 181 -2.24 21.72 -12.08
C PHE A 181 -3.45 21.21 -12.87
N VAL A 182 -3.78 21.83 -14.01
CA VAL A 182 -4.79 21.29 -14.93
C VAL A 182 -4.34 19.96 -15.52
N ILE A 183 -3.07 19.83 -15.91
CA ILE A 183 -2.50 18.56 -16.38
C ILE A 183 -2.57 17.51 -15.27
N ILE A 184 -2.19 17.86 -14.04
CA ILE A 184 -2.26 16.94 -12.89
C ILE A 184 -3.71 16.53 -12.60
N ASN A 185 -4.65 17.47 -12.64
CA ASN A 185 -6.07 17.19 -12.43
C ASN A 185 -6.61 16.19 -13.46
N ASN A 186 -6.28 16.39 -14.75
CA ASN A 186 -6.68 15.46 -15.80
C ASN A 186 -5.99 14.10 -15.62
N ALA A 187 -4.70 14.08 -15.32
CA ALA A 187 -3.98 12.82 -15.11
C ALA A 187 -4.57 12.01 -13.93
N ILE A 188 -4.93 12.66 -12.82
CA ILE A 188 -5.57 12.00 -11.68
C ILE A 188 -6.98 11.54 -12.03
N SER A 189 -7.79 12.41 -12.65
CA SER A 189 -9.15 12.06 -13.09
C SER A 189 -9.14 10.86 -14.05
N ASP A 190 -8.26 10.87 -15.05
CA ASP A 190 -8.12 9.79 -16.04
C ASP A 190 -7.61 8.50 -15.37
N THR A 191 -6.66 8.61 -14.44
CA THR A 191 -6.15 7.45 -13.68
C THR A 191 -7.24 6.86 -12.79
N CYS A 192 -8.00 7.69 -12.07
CA CYS A 192 -9.10 7.28 -11.21
C CYS A 192 -10.24 6.64 -12.00
N MET A 193 -10.57 7.19 -13.17
CA MET A 193 -11.55 6.62 -14.09
C MET A 193 -11.07 5.26 -14.62
N ALA A 194 -9.83 5.17 -15.09
CA ALA A 194 -9.26 3.91 -15.58
C ALA A 194 -9.20 2.83 -14.49
N MET A 195 -8.85 3.19 -13.24
CA MET A 195 -8.91 2.27 -12.10
C MET A 195 -10.34 1.83 -11.81
N GLY A 196 -11.33 2.73 -11.88
CA GLY A 196 -12.74 2.41 -11.67
C GLY A 196 -13.28 1.45 -12.73
N GLU A 197 -13.03 1.74 -14.01
CA GLU A 197 -13.44 0.87 -15.13
C GLU A 197 -12.81 -0.53 -15.03
N TRP A 198 -11.54 -0.60 -14.63
CA TRP A 198 -10.86 -1.88 -14.42
C TRP A 198 -11.40 -2.64 -13.22
N VAL A 199 -11.82 -1.97 -12.14
CA VAL A 199 -12.47 -2.62 -11.00
C VAL A 199 -13.78 -3.30 -11.42
N ASP A 200 -14.56 -2.63 -12.27
CA ASP A 200 -15.83 -3.16 -12.77
C ASP A 200 -15.61 -4.29 -13.80
N ASN A 201 -14.57 -4.19 -14.64
CA ASN A 201 -14.31 -5.13 -15.74
C ASN A 201 -12.83 -5.55 -15.85
N PRO A 202 -12.27 -6.30 -14.88
CA PRO A 202 -10.83 -6.62 -14.83
C PRO A 202 -10.37 -7.55 -15.96
N HIS A 203 -11.30 -8.26 -16.61
CA HIS A 203 -11.04 -9.16 -17.73
C HIS A 203 -11.26 -8.52 -19.11
N ALA A 204 -11.70 -7.27 -19.17
CA ALA A 204 -11.77 -6.54 -20.43
C ALA A 204 -10.35 -6.15 -20.89
N GLU A 205 -10.15 -6.01 -22.20
CA GLU A 205 -8.88 -5.49 -22.71
C GLU A 205 -8.70 -4.04 -22.30
N SER A 206 -7.68 -3.81 -21.47
CA SER A 206 -7.28 -2.48 -21.00
C SER A 206 -5.77 -2.42 -20.86
N ALA A 207 -5.21 -1.20 -20.82
CA ALA A 207 -3.79 -1.01 -20.54
C ALA A 207 -3.38 -1.63 -19.20
N LEU A 208 -4.27 -1.61 -18.21
CA LEU A 208 -4.04 -2.15 -16.88
C LEU A 208 -4.08 -3.69 -16.87
N SER A 209 -4.97 -4.30 -17.65
CA SER A 209 -5.03 -5.76 -17.85
C SER A 209 -3.79 -6.32 -18.54
N ASN A 210 -3.14 -5.55 -19.41
CA ASN A 210 -1.89 -5.95 -20.07
C ASN A 210 -0.68 -5.92 -19.12
N ILE A 211 -0.73 -5.11 -18.06
CA ILE A 211 0.33 -4.97 -17.07
C ILE A 211 0.14 -5.98 -15.92
N LEU A 212 -1.12 -6.31 -15.60
CA LEU A 212 -1.49 -7.22 -14.52
C LEU A 212 -2.02 -8.54 -15.10
N PRO A 213 -1.16 -9.57 -15.30
CA PRO A 213 -1.61 -10.86 -15.81
C PRO A 213 -2.40 -11.61 -14.74
N CYS A 214 -3.71 -11.35 -14.68
CA CYS A 214 -4.61 -11.98 -13.72
C CYS A 214 -4.99 -13.39 -14.16
N VAL A 215 -4.87 -14.34 -13.25
CA VAL A 215 -5.35 -15.72 -13.46
C VAL A 215 -6.85 -15.79 -13.19
N ASP A 216 -7.55 -16.65 -13.91
CA ASP A 216 -8.99 -16.76 -13.77
C ASP A 216 -9.41 -17.33 -12.38
N PRO A 217 -10.59 -16.93 -11.88
CA PRO A 217 -11.09 -17.41 -10.59
C PRO A 217 -11.28 -18.93 -10.51
N ARG A 218 -11.49 -19.64 -11.63
CA ARG A 218 -11.71 -21.09 -11.59
C ARG A 218 -10.40 -21.81 -11.31
N THR A 219 -9.33 -21.44 -12.01
CA THR A 219 -7.99 -21.99 -11.81
C THR A 219 -7.50 -21.71 -10.39
N THR A 220 -7.65 -20.49 -9.89
CA THR A 220 -7.24 -20.16 -8.50
C THR A 220 -8.06 -20.92 -7.44
N ASN A 221 -9.37 -21.09 -7.64
CA ASN A 221 -10.19 -21.92 -6.74
C ASN A 221 -9.80 -23.40 -6.76
N GLN A 222 -9.44 -23.94 -7.93
CA GLN A 222 -8.92 -25.30 -8.04
C GLN A 222 -7.58 -25.46 -7.30
N THR A 223 -6.69 -24.47 -7.41
CA THR A 223 -5.42 -24.45 -6.67
C THR A 223 -5.66 -24.35 -5.16
N LEU A 224 -6.62 -23.53 -4.71
CA LEU A 224 -7.00 -23.46 -3.29
C LEU A 224 -7.54 -24.80 -2.79
N PHE A 225 -8.42 -25.44 -3.55
CA PHE A 225 -8.95 -26.76 -3.22
C PHE A 225 -7.84 -27.79 -3.05
N LYS A 226 -6.87 -27.80 -3.98
CA LYS A 226 -5.69 -28.69 -3.90
C LYS A 226 -4.82 -28.37 -2.69
N SER A 227 -4.61 -27.09 -2.38
CA SER A 227 -3.90 -26.66 -1.17
C SER A 227 -4.56 -27.20 0.10
N LYS A 228 -5.89 -27.06 0.21
CA LYS A 228 -6.65 -27.59 1.36
C LYS A 228 -6.55 -29.11 1.47
N GLN A 229 -6.60 -29.83 0.35
CA GLN A 229 -6.43 -31.28 0.33
C GLN A 229 -5.04 -31.69 0.85
N VAL A 230 -3.98 -31.03 0.38
CA VAL A 230 -2.61 -31.28 0.86
C VAL A 230 -2.50 -31.01 2.36
N THR A 231 -3.10 -29.94 2.87
CA THR A 231 -3.14 -29.66 4.31
C THR A 231 -3.80 -30.81 5.09
N VAL A 232 -4.94 -31.34 4.64
CA VAL A 232 -5.59 -32.50 5.28
C VAL A 232 -4.70 -33.74 5.23
N ASP A 233 -4.03 -33.99 4.12
CA ASP A 233 -3.12 -35.13 3.98
C ASP A 233 -1.92 -35.03 4.95
N LEU A 234 -1.38 -33.82 5.17
CA LEU A 234 -0.34 -33.57 6.17
C LEU A 234 -0.85 -33.79 7.60
N VAL A 235 -2.07 -33.36 7.93
CA VAL A 235 -2.68 -33.65 9.24
C VAL A 235 -2.87 -35.15 9.43
N ASN A 236 -3.27 -35.89 8.40
CA ASN A 236 -3.39 -37.35 8.45
C ASN A 236 -2.05 -38.03 8.73
N ILE A 237 -0.96 -37.58 8.11
CA ILE A 237 0.39 -38.10 8.35
C ILE A 237 0.80 -37.85 9.80
N VAL A 238 0.61 -36.62 10.29
CA VAL A 238 0.95 -36.24 11.67
C VAL A 238 0.13 -37.04 12.68
N ASN A 239 -1.19 -37.07 12.55
CA ASN A 239 -2.06 -37.81 13.46
C ASN A 239 -1.82 -39.33 13.38
N GLY A 240 -1.54 -39.85 12.18
CA GLY A 240 -1.12 -41.23 11.99
C GLY A 240 0.16 -41.56 12.76
N PHE A 241 1.17 -40.69 12.70
CA PHE A 241 2.40 -40.84 13.51
C PHE A 241 2.10 -40.76 15.01
N ILE A 242 1.29 -39.78 15.44
CA ILE A 242 0.93 -39.62 16.85
C ILE A 242 0.25 -40.89 17.38
N ASP A 243 -0.72 -41.43 16.66
CA ASP A 243 -1.49 -42.60 17.10
C ASP A 243 -0.69 -43.91 17.04
N THR A 244 0.05 -44.13 15.94
CA THR A 244 0.73 -45.42 15.68
C THR A 244 2.12 -45.51 16.28
N TYR A 245 2.77 -44.37 16.53
CA TYR A 245 4.12 -44.30 17.03
C TYR A 245 4.15 -43.64 18.41
N ALA A 246 3.83 -42.34 18.52
CA ALA A 246 4.01 -41.59 19.77
C ALA A 246 3.15 -42.10 20.94
N ASN A 247 1.90 -42.47 20.66
CA ASN A 247 0.92 -42.93 21.64
C ASN A 247 0.75 -44.46 21.66
N SER A 248 1.38 -45.16 20.72
CA SER A 248 1.49 -46.62 20.77
C SER A 248 2.44 -46.97 21.89
N ASN A 249 2.00 -47.74 22.91
CA ASN A 249 2.87 -48.21 23.99
C ASN A 249 3.35 -49.64 23.66
N PRO A 250 4.37 -49.85 22.80
CA PRO A 250 4.79 -51.17 22.38
C PRO A 250 5.37 -51.95 23.55
N SER A 251 4.85 -53.15 23.80
CA SER A 251 5.27 -54.04 24.88
C SER A 251 6.47 -54.92 24.54
N ASN A 252 6.91 -54.96 23.27
CA ASN A 252 7.91 -55.90 22.78
C ASN A 252 9.21 -55.20 22.35
N HIS A 253 10.29 -55.44 23.10
CA HIS A 253 11.63 -54.86 22.87
C HIS A 253 12.29 -55.30 21.55
N LEU A 254 11.75 -56.33 20.88
CA LEU A 254 12.24 -56.85 19.60
C LEU A 254 11.64 -56.14 18.39
N ASN A 255 10.70 -55.22 18.59
CA ASN A 255 10.10 -54.46 17.50
C ASN A 255 11.03 -53.30 17.10
N SER A 256 11.27 -53.10 15.80
CA SER A 256 12.16 -52.04 15.30
C SER A 256 11.72 -50.62 15.70
N ASN A 257 10.46 -50.47 16.15
CA ASN A 257 9.85 -49.22 16.59
C ASN A 257 9.79 -49.08 18.12
N TYR A 258 10.46 -49.96 18.88
CA TYR A 258 10.47 -49.89 20.33
C TYR A 258 11.40 -48.77 20.83
N TYR A 259 10.85 -47.84 21.59
CA TYR A 259 11.61 -46.86 22.38
C TYR A 259 10.91 -46.64 23.72
N ASN A 260 11.67 -46.31 24.76
CA ASN A 260 11.18 -46.25 26.14
C ASN A 260 10.29 -45.01 26.38
N GLN A 261 9.02 -45.09 25.99
CA GLN A 261 8.04 -44.03 26.19
C GLN A 261 7.60 -43.98 27.65
N SER A 262 7.66 -42.79 28.24
CA SER A 262 7.14 -42.53 29.58
C SER A 262 6.45 -41.18 29.55
N GLY A 263 5.16 -41.06 29.84
CA GLY A 263 4.49 -39.75 29.83
C GLY A 263 3.04 -39.78 29.36
N PRO A 264 2.30 -38.65 29.52
CA PRO A 264 0.90 -38.53 29.12
C PRO A 264 0.74 -38.67 27.60
N VAL A 265 -0.45 -39.07 27.17
CA VAL A 265 -0.81 -39.20 25.75
C VAL A 265 -0.70 -37.84 25.07
N MET A 266 -0.05 -37.81 23.91
CA MET A 266 0.13 -36.60 23.13
C MET A 266 -1.17 -36.23 22.40
N PRO A 267 -1.61 -34.97 22.46
CA PRO A 267 -2.84 -34.54 21.79
C PRO A 267 -2.67 -34.53 20.28
N ARG A 268 -3.76 -34.85 19.58
CA ARG A 268 -3.82 -34.86 18.11
C ARG A 268 -3.81 -33.45 17.55
N LEU A 269 -3.27 -33.34 16.33
CA LEU A 269 -3.44 -32.15 15.52
C LEU A 269 -4.87 -32.06 15.02
N CYS A 270 -5.40 -30.86 15.09
CA CYS A 270 -6.72 -30.51 14.63
C CYS A 270 -6.84 -30.56 13.11
N TYR A 271 -7.99 -31.02 12.61
CA TYR A 271 -8.32 -30.85 11.21
C TYR A 271 -8.86 -29.43 10.98
N PRO A 272 -8.22 -28.63 10.10
CA PRO A 272 -8.70 -27.27 9.81
C PRO A 272 -9.94 -27.28 8.91
N TYR A 273 -10.25 -28.41 8.26
CA TYR A 273 -11.35 -28.52 7.31
C TYR A 273 -12.21 -29.77 7.53
N ASP A 274 -13.47 -29.70 7.11
CA ASP A 274 -14.41 -30.83 7.07
C ASP A 274 -14.24 -31.69 5.80
N SER A 275 -15.12 -32.69 5.62
CA SER A 275 -15.09 -33.58 4.45
C SER A 275 -15.41 -32.90 3.11
N GLN A 276 -15.97 -31.69 3.15
CA GLN A 276 -16.23 -30.84 1.99
C GLN A 276 -15.17 -29.72 1.85
N LEU A 277 -14.10 -29.76 2.66
CA LEU A 277 -13.03 -28.77 2.75
C LEU A 277 -13.50 -27.37 3.19
N GLN A 278 -14.59 -27.29 3.94
CA GLN A 278 -15.04 -26.08 4.62
C GLN A 278 -14.32 -25.91 5.96
N ASP A 279 -14.13 -24.67 6.40
CA ASP A 279 -13.35 -24.37 7.60
C ASP A 279 -14.06 -24.89 8.86
N LEU A 280 -13.32 -25.61 9.70
CA LEU A 280 -13.83 -26.27 10.89
C LEU A 280 -13.17 -25.66 12.15
N PRO A 281 -13.95 -25.23 13.15
CA PRO A 281 -13.38 -24.75 14.40
C PRO A 281 -12.71 -25.90 15.15
N CYS A 282 -11.57 -25.59 15.77
CA CYS A 282 -10.79 -26.62 16.41
C CYS A 282 -11.39 -27.07 17.77
N PRO A 283 -11.59 -28.39 18.01
CA PRO A 283 -12.06 -28.90 19.28
C PRO A 283 -11.08 -28.64 20.44
N ALA A 284 -11.61 -28.49 21.66
CA ALA A 284 -10.80 -28.17 22.85
C ALA A 284 -9.85 -29.31 23.28
N ASP A 285 -10.09 -30.54 22.83
CA ASP A 285 -9.27 -31.73 23.09
C ASP A 285 -8.14 -31.93 22.06
N GLN A 286 -8.07 -31.07 21.04
CA GLN A 286 -7.07 -31.12 19.97
C GLN A 286 -6.23 -29.85 19.94
N VAL A 287 -5.07 -29.92 19.30
CA VAL A 287 -4.18 -28.77 19.17
C VAL A 287 -4.24 -28.18 17.77
N SER A 288 -4.35 -26.86 17.67
CA SER A 288 -4.27 -26.15 16.40
C SER A 288 -2.84 -26.14 15.85
N MET A 289 -2.68 -25.91 14.55
CA MET A 289 -1.36 -25.81 13.91
C MET A 289 -0.50 -24.69 14.50
N ALA A 290 -1.12 -23.58 14.91
CA ALA A 290 -0.41 -22.45 15.50
C ALA A 290 0.21 -22.77 16.88
N ASN A 291 -0.43 -23.64 17.67
CA ASN A 291 -0.03 -23.92 19.05
C ASN A 291 0.68 -25.28 19.22
N SER A 292 0.59 -26.16 18.22
CA SER A 292 1.06 -27.54 18.32
C SER A 292 2.55 -27.64 18.69
N SER A 293 3.41 -26.78 18.15
CA SER A 293 4.85 -26.79 18.45
C SER A 293 5.13 -26.57 19.94
N THR A 294 4.47 -25.58 20.54
CA THR A 294 4.62 -25.28 21.96
C THR A 294 4.03 -26.38 22.85
N VAL A 295 2.90 -26.96 22.45
CA VAL A 295 2.27 -28.04 23.22
C VAL A 295 3.11 -29.32 23.16
N TRP A 296 3.55 -29.73 21.97
CA TRP A 296 4.30 -30.95 21.76
C TRP A 296 5.72 -30.92 22.31
N GLN A 297 6.30 -29.72 22.47
CA GLN A 297 7.61 -29.58 23.11
C GLN A 297 7.64 -30.21 24.50
N ASN A 298 6.55 -30.10 25.27
CA ASN A 298 6.41 -30.69 26.60
C ASN A 298 6.38 -32.23 26.61
N TYR A 299 6.30 -32.87 25.45
CA TYR A 299 6.32 -34.33 25.28
C TYR A 299 7.68 -34.84 24.80
N THR A 300 8.67 -33.96 24.66
CA THR A 300 10.02 -34.33 24.19
C THR A 300 10.86 -34.90 25.33
N CYS A 301 11.49 -36.05 25.09
CA CYS A 301 12.38 -36.73 26.02
C CYS A 301 13.85 -36.34 25.78
N SER A 302 14.70 -36.52 26.81
CA SER A 302 16.16 -36.54 26.66
C SER A 302 16.62 -37.89 26.12
N ILE A 303 17.51 -37.90 25.14
CA ILE A 303 18.01 -39.13 24.50
C ILE A 303 19.36 -39.60 25.06
N SER A 304 19.57 -40.91 25.06
CA SER A 304 20.87 -41.56 25.29
C SER A 304 21.72 -41.59 24.01
N GLU A 305 22.99 -41.97 24.12
CA GLU A 305 23.88 -42.19 22.95
C GLU A 305 23.33 -43.23 21.97
N ALA A 306 22.47 -44.15 22.43
CA ALA A 306 21.80 -45.14 21.60
C ALA A 306 20.50 -44.62 20.94
N GLY A 307 20.17 -43.33 21.07
CA GLY A 307 18.97 -42.72 20.50
C GLY A 307 17.67 -43.03 21.25
N MET A 308 17.75 -43.65 22.43
CA MET A 308 16.58 -44.01 23.24
C MET A 308 16.26 -42.94 24.28
N CYS A 309 14.97 -42.68 24.52
CA CYS A 309 14.49 -41.81 25.60
C CYS A 309 14.96 -42.29 26.99
N THR A 310 15.52 -41.36 27.78
CA THR A 310 15.99 -41.57 29.15
C THR A 310 15.17 -40.81 30.19
N SER A 311 14.50 -39.73 29.79
CA SER A 311 13.55 -38.98 30.62
C SER A 311 12.10 -39.31 30.25
N ILE A 312 11.17 -38.82 31.07
CA ILE A 312 9.75 -38.78 30.72
C ILE A 312 9.60 -37.96 29.42
N GLY A 313 9.00 -38.58 28.40
CA GLY A 313 8.60 -38.03 27.12
C GLY A 313 8.12 -39.14 26.16
N ARG A 314 7.50 -38.73 25.06
CA ARG A 314 7.03 -39.57 23.94
C ARG A 314 7.68 -39.25 22.61
N LEU A 315 8.36 -38.11 22.48
CA LEU A 315 9.08 -37.72 21.26
C LEU A 315 10.57 -37.64 21.52
N THR A 316 11.40 -38.14 20.61
CA THR A 316 12.81 -37.73 20.56
C THR A 316 12.91 -36.32 19.97
N PRO A 317 14.03 -35.60 20.19
CA PRO A 317 14.24 -34.28 19.58
C PRO A 317 14.06 -34.30 18.05
N ASP A 318 14.62 -35.30 17.37
CA ASP A 318 14.50 -35.43 15.91
C ASP A 318 13.03 -35.62 15.45
N MET A 319 12.25 -36.43 16.19
CA MET A 319 10.82 -36.62 15.89
C MET A 319 10.02 -35.34 16.10
N TYR A 320 10.33 -34.61 17.18
CA TYR A 320 9.71 -33.33 17.46
C TYR A 320 10.01 -32.32 16.34
N GLU A 321 11.26 -32.19 15.91
CA GLU A 321 11.64 -31.30 14.82
C GLU A 321 10.91 -31.65 13.51
N GLN A 322 10.82 -32.94 13.17
CA GLN A 322 10.09 -33.41 12.00
C GLN A 322 8.60 -33.06 12.05
N LEU A 323 7.93 -33.33 13.19
CA LEU A 323 6.52 -33.02 13.37
C LEU A 323 6.26 -31.51 13.30
N VAL A 324 7.09 -30.69 13.95
CA VAL A 324 6.97 -29.23 13.91
C VAL A 324 7.17 -28.72 12.48
N ALA A 325 8.13 -29.26 11.74
CA ALA A 325 8.37 -28.83 10.38
C ALA A 325 7.18 -29.16 9.46
N THR A 326 6.54 -30.34 9.60
CA THR A 326 5.29 -30.67 8.87
C THR A 326 4.13 -29.75 9.23
N VAL A 327 3.97 -29.43 10.51
CA VAL A 327 2.91 -28.50 10.93
C VAL A 327 3.18 -27.10 10.41
N ASN A 328 4.43 -26.63 10.39
CA ASN A 328 4.77 -25.32 9.82
C ASN A 328 4.40 -25.23 8.33
N ILE A 329 4.58 -26.31 7.55
CA ILE A 329 4.11 -26.36 6.14
C ILE A 329 2.59 -26.29 6.10
N SER A 330 1.91 -27.08 6.92
CA SER A 330 0.45 -27.13 6.96
C SER A 330 -0.14 -25.76 7.31
N TYR A 331 0.44 -25.10 8.31
CA TYR A 331 0.13 -23.74 8.71
C TYR A 331 0.37 -22.75 7.57
N ALA A 332 1.47 -22.87 6.85
CA ALA A 332 1.78 -21.99 5.73
C ALA A 332 0.78 -22.14 4.57
N LEU A 333 0.39 -23.36 4.23
CA LEU A 333 -0.62 -23.64 3.22
C LEU A 333 -1.99 -23.12 3.64
N GLU A 334 -2.36 -23.27 4.91
CA GLU A 334 -3.61 -22.74 5.45
C GLU A 334 -3.63 -21.20 5.43
N HIS A 335 -2.55 -20.56 5.88
CA HIS A 335 -2.51 -19.12 6.12
C HIS A 335 -2.14 -18.29 4.88
N TYR A 336 -1.18 -18.77 4.07
CA TYR A 336 -0.62 -17.99 2.96
C TYR A 336 -1.13 -18.39 1.58
N ALA A 337 -1.73 -19.57 1.39
CA ALA A 337 -2.32 -19.90 0.08
C ALA A 337 -3.45 -18.94 -0.31
N PRO A 338 -4.42 -18.59 0.57
CA PRO A 338 -5.47 -17.64 0.21
C PRO A 338 -4.96 -16.25 -0.25
N PRO A 339 -4.06 -15.54 0.48
CA PRO A 339 -3.57 -14.25 0.03
C PRO A 339 -2.74 -14.34 -1.26
N LEU A 340 -1.93 -15.39 -1.44
CA LEU A 340 -1.18 -15.58 -2.70
C LEU A 340 -2.11 -15.76 -3.90
N LEU A 341 -3.18 -16.53 -3.75
CA LEU A 341 -4.16 -16.72 -4.81
C LEU A 341 -4.96 -15.45 -5.08
N ASN A 342 -5.20 -14.61 -4.07
CA ASN A 342 -5.79 -13.28 -4.24
C ASN A 342 -4.87 -12.30 -4.98
N LEU A 343 -3.55 -12.45 -4.85
CA LEU A 343 -2.60 -11.73 -5.71
C LEU A 343 -2.70 -12.25 -7.16
N GLN A 344 -2.72 -13.57 -7.32
CA GLN A 344 -2.72 -14.22 -8.64
C GLN A 344 -3.98 -13.93 -9.47
N ASN A 345 -5.17 -13.94 -8.86
CA ASN A 345 -6.42 -13.58 -9.54
C ASN A 345 -6.70 -12.07 -9.54
N CYS A 346 -5.75 -11.26 -9.06
CA CYS A 346 -5.85 -9.81 -8.93
C CYS A 346 -7.01 -9.29 -8.05
N ASN A 347 -7.68 -10.12 -7.25
CA ASN A 347 -8.67 -9.63 -6.28
C ASN A 347 -8.04 -8.61 -5.33
N PHE A 348 -6.80 -8.87 -4.89
CA PHE A 348 -6.05 -7.93 -4.05
C PHE A 348 -5.89 -6.55 -4.71
N VAL A 349 -5.52 -6.54 -5.99
CA VAL A 349 -5.35 -5.29 -6.75
C VAL A 349 -6.70 -4.61 -6.99
N ARG A 350 -7.75 -5.39 -7.27
CA ARG A 350 -9.12 -4.89 -7.41
C ARG A 350 -9.65 -4.25 -6.14
N ASP A 351 -9.45 -4.88 -4.99
CA ASP A 351 -9.86 -4.33 -3.71
C ASP A 351 -9.05 -3.07 -3.37
N THR A 352 -7.76 -3.06 -3.73
CA THR A 352 -6.89 -1.89 -3.60
C THR A 352 -7.37 -0.72 -4.45
N PHE A 353 -7.62 -0.93 -5.74
CA PHE A 353 -8.11 0.12 -6.64
C PHE A 353 -9.50 0.57 -6.27
N LYS A 354 -10.39 -0.34 -5.86
CA LYS A 354 -11.72 0.02 -5.35
C LYS A 354 -11.63 0.94 -4.13
N ASN A 355 -10.69 0.70 -3.22
CA ASN A 355 -10.48 1.57 -2.08
C ASN A 355 -9.94 2.95 -2.49
N ILE A 356 -9.00 2.99 -3.44
CA ILE A 356 -8.45 4.24 -3.99
C ILE A 356 -9.53 5.05 -4.68
N THR A 357 -10.31 4.45 -5.56
CA THR A 357 -11.35 5.14 -6.33
C THR A 357 -12.50 5.61 -5.46
N ALA A 358 -12.86 4.86 -4.41
CA ALA A 358 -13.93 5.25 -3.49
C ALA A 358 -13.50 6.32 -2.49
N ASN A 359 -12.30 6.20 -1.91
CA ASN A 359 -11.92 6.98 -0.73
C ASN A 359 -10.86 8.05 -0.98
N HIS A 360 -10.00 7.90 -2.00
CA HIS A 360 -8.87 8.81 -2.24
C HIS A 360 -9.07 9.70 -3.49
N CYS A 361 -9.67 9.17 -4.55
CA CYS A 361 -9.90 9.93 -5.79
C CYS A 361 -10.83 11.15 -5.58
N PRO A 362 -12.01 11.04 -4.93
CA PRO A 362 -12.89 12.19 -4.74
C PRO A 362 -12.27 13.37 -3.98
N PRO A 363 -11.59 13.19 -2.82
CA PRO A 363 -10.96 14.30 -2.13
C PRO A 363 -9.78 14.87 -2.92
N LEU A 364 -8.98 14.04 -3.61
CA LEU A 364 -7.89 14.52 -4.48
C LEU A 364 -8.41 15.48 -5.55
N GLU A 365 -9.43 15.07 -6.31
CA GLU A 365 -10.05 15.91 -7.33
C GLU A 365 -10.66 17.18 -6.74
N HIS A 366 -11.31 17.08 -5.59
CA HIS A 366 -11.92 18.23 -4.93
C HIS A 366 -10.87 19.28 -4.54
N HIS A 367 -9.81 18.87 -3.85
CA HIS A 367 -8.76 19.79 -3.41
C HIS A 367 -7.99 20.38 -4.60
N LEU A 368 -7.77 19.62 -5.67
CA LEU A 368 -7.21 20.12 -6.93
C LEU A 368 -8.05 21.24 -7.56
N ARG A 369 -9.39 21.09 -7.56
CA ARG A 369 -10.29 22.16 -8.03
C ARG A 369 -10.19 23.41 -7.16
N VAL A 370 -10.04 23.26 -5.84
CA VAL A 370 -9.84 24.39 -4.92
C VAL A 370 -8.51 25.11 -5.19
N VAL A 371 -7.42 24.36 -5.41
CA VAL A 371 -6.11 24.92 -5.79
C VAL A 371 -6.22 25.70 -7.11
N ASN A 372 -6.86 25.11 -8.13
CA ASN A 372 -7.07 25.75 -9.42
C ASN A 372 -7.92 27.03 -9.30
N ALA A 373 -8.99 27.00 -8.49
CA ALA A 373 -9.80 28.19 -8.21
C ALA A 373 -8.98 29.27 -7.49
N GLY A 374 -8.17 28.90 -6.50
CA GLY A 374 -7.26 29.82 -5.80
C GLY A 374 -6.28 30.49 -6.75
N LEU A 375 -5.59 29.71 -7.61
CA LEU A 375 -4.68 30.24 -8.62
C LEU A 375 -5.37 31.22 -9.59
N ALA A 376 -6.57 30.88 -10.06
CA ALA A 376 -7.35 31.74 -10.95
C ALA A 376 -7.74 33.07 -10.28
N VAL A 377 -8.24 33.01 -9.05
CA VAL A 377 -8.65 34.21 -8.29
C VAL A 377 -7.45 35.12 -7.96
N ILE A 378 -6.31 34.53 -7.58
CA ILE A 378 -5.06 35.28 -7.36
C ILE A 378 -4.61 35.99 -8.64
N SER A 379 -4.63 35.30 -9.78
CA SER A 379 -4.22 35.86 -11.07
C SER A 379 -5.07 37.07 -11.46
N VAL A 380 -6.40 36.96 -11.32
CA VAL A 380 -7.32 38.09 -11.55
C VAL A 380 -7.07 39.25 -10.60
N GLY A 381 -6.80 38.97 -9.32
CA GLY A 381 -6.51 40.00 -8.31
C GLY A 381 -5.21 40.78 -8.57
N VAL A 382 -4.27 40.23 -9.34
CA VAL A 382 -2.95 40.82 -9.60
C VAL A 382 -2.79 41.39 -11.01
N MET A 383 -3.78 41.23 -11.90
CA MET A 383 -3.83 41.87 -13.23
C MET A 383 -4.09 43.40 -13.17
N LEU A 384 -3.21 44.14 -12.47
CA LEU A 384 -3.24 45.59 -12.29
C LEU A 384 -2.35 46.36 -13.29
#